data_AF-A0A1Y1WHD4-F1
#
_entry.id   AF-A0A1Y1WHD4-F1
#
_cell.length_a   1.000
_cell.length_b   1.000
_cell.length_c   1.000
_cell.angle_alpha   90.00
_cell.angle_beta   90.00
_cell.angle_gamma   90.00
#
_symmetry.space_group_name_H-M   'P 1'
#
loop_
_entity.id
_entity.type
_entity.pdbx_description
1 polymer ?
#
loop_
_entity_poly.entity_id
_entity_poly.type
_entity_poly.pdbx_seq_one_letter_code
_entity_poly.pdbx_strand_id
1 'polypeptide(L)'
;MDYAQIHTALRQQRARRHFDRYLQAIHQRIHNEDLYSYCHQSNFNDKFIRSAERRYRNLTDPSTNMRVFIAVNLYNSEKILPNMAAQLLSFAQLLGNHRVFISMYENGSGDLTKEILREFSPTLDALNVPHRIVVDGNPRPSSFHRIEYMAQIRNKHWSRSTSSRGSTTGLCS
;
A
#
# COMPACT_ATOMS: atom_id res chain seq x y z
N MET A 1 -13.37 24.61 -8.88
CA MET A 1 -13.01 23.52 -7.95
C MET A 1 -13.77 23.75 -6.66
N ASP A 2 -14.43 22.71 -6.14
CA ASP A 2 -15.21 22.76 -4.90
C ASP A 2 -14.29 22.77 -3.66
N TYR A 3 -14.71 23.44 -2.57
CA TYR A 3 -13.95 23.56 -1.31
C TYR A 3 -13.60 22.19 -0.73
N ALA A 4 -14.51 21.22 -0.82
CA ALA A 4 -14.28 19.85 -0.36
C ALA A 4 -13.16 19.14 -1.15
N GLN A 5 -13.05 19.40 -2.46
CA GLN A 5 -12.01 18.82 -3.31
C GLN A 5 -10.63 19.40 -2.96
N ILE A 6 -10.55 20.70 -2.69
CA ILE A 6 -9.31 21.39 -2.31
C ILE A 6 -8.78 20.84 -0.97
N HIS A 7 -9.64 20.72 0.04
CA HIS A 7 -9.26 20.16 1.34
C HIS A 7 -8.80 18.71 1.27
N THR A 8 -9.50 17.91 0.47
CA THR A 8 -9.11 16.51 0.24
C THR A 8 -7.73 16.42 -0.42
N ALA A 9 -7.49 17.21 -1.48
CA ALA A 9 -6.20 17.25 -2.17
C ALA A 9 -5.07 17.71 -1.25
N LEU A 10 -5.30 18.74 -0.41
CA LEU A 10 -4.32 19.20 0.57
C LEU A 10 -4.01 18.16 1.64
N ARG A 11 -5.03 17.44 2.15
CA ARG A 11 -4.85 16.34 3.10
C ARG A 11 -3.99 15.24 2.50
N GLN A 12 -4.30 14.82 1.28
CA GLN A 12 -3.56 13.79 0.53
C GLN A 12 -2.10 14.20 0.32
N GLN A 13 -1.86 15.44 -0.12
CA GLN A 13 -0.53 15.97 -0.34
C GLN A 13 0.30 16.03 0.95
N ARG A 14 -0.32 16.47 2.06
CA ARG A 14 0.35 16.52 3.37
C ARG A 14 0.73 15.13 3.87
N ALA A 15 -0.18 14.16 3.78
CA ALA A 15 0.09 12.78 4.19
C ALA A 15 1.23 12.16 3.38
N ARG A 16 1.23 12.35 2.05
CA ARG A 16 2.32 11.88 1.19
C ARG A 16 3.67 12.50 1.60
N ARG A 17 3.71 13.82 1.75
CA ARG A 17 4.94 14.53 2.18
C ARG A 17 5.42 14.08 3.56
N HIS A 18 4.50 13.83 4.50
CA HIS A 18 4.84 13.32 5.82
C HIS A 18 5.52 11.96 5.71
N PHE A 19 4.93 11.02 4.97
CA PHE A 19 5.49 9.70 4.76
C PHE A 19 6.84 9.73 4.05
N ASP A 20 6.98 10.55 3.01
CA ASP A 20 8.25 10.70 2.29
C ASP A 20 9.38 11.19 3.24
N ARG A 21 9.07 12.14 4.15
CA ARG A 21 10.02 12.60 5.17
C ARG A 21 10.35 11.51 6.19
N TYR A 22 9.35 10.75 6.64
CA TYR A 22 9.55 9.63 7.55
C TYR A 22 10.51 8.60 6.95
N LEU A 23 10.27 8.22 5.69
CA LEU A 23 11.13 7.27 5.00
C LEU A 23 12.55 7.83 4.76
N GLN A 24 12.71 9.15 4.50
CA GLN A 24 14.03 9.81 4.45
C GLN A 24 14.77 9.71 5.78
N ALA A 25 14.08 9.92 6.90
CA ALA A 25 14.66 9.82 8.23
C ALA A 25 15.09 8.38 8.57
N ILE A 26 14.29 7.37 8.20
CA ILE A 26 14.67 5.97 8.37
C ILE A 26 15.89 5.61 7.53
N HIS A 27 15.97 6.09 6.29
CA HIS A 27 17.09 5.78 5.42
C HIS A 27 18.43 6.17 6.06
N GLN A 28 18.50 7.32 6.72
CA GLN A 28 19.68 7.77 7.46
C GLN A 28 20.07 6.79 8.59
N ARG A 29 19.12 6.02 9.12
CA ARG A 29 19.34 5.04 10.20
C ARG A 29 19.71 3.64 9.69
N ILE A 30 19.25 3.23 8.52
CA ILE A 30 19.48 1.86 7.97
C ILE A 30 20.88 1.71 7.32
N HIS A 31 21.69 2.77 7.25
CA HIS A 31 23.09 2.75 6.74
C HIS A 31 23.25 1.96 5.43
N ASN A 32 22.46 2.30 4.41
CA ASN A 32 22.59 1.68 3.10
C ASN A 32 22.41 2.73 2.00
N GLU A 33 23.51 3.35 1.58
CA GLU A 33 23.52 4.50 0.66
C GLU A 33 22.83 4.24 -0.70
N ASP A 34 22.64 2.98 -1.09
CA ASP A 34 22.30 2.64 -2.47
C ASP A 34 20.80 2.48 -2.77
N LEU A 35 19.95 2.08 -1.80
CA LEU A 35 18.57 1.66 -2.15
C LEU A 35 17.52 2.78 -2.12
N TYR A 36 17.75 3.82 -1.31
CA TYR A 36 16.76 4.87 -1.08
C TYR A 36 17.00 6.12 -1.94
N SER A 37 18.23 6.31 -2.41
CA SER A 37 18.61 7.37 -3.36
C SER A 37 17.76 7.33 -4.65
N TYR A 38 17.27 6.15 -5.05
CA TYR A 38 16.45 6.01 -6.26
C TYR A 38 15.01 6.54 -6.14
N CYS A 39 14.47 6.64 -4.92
CA CYS A 39 13.06 7.00 -4.71
C CYS A 39 12.85 8.50 -4.46
N HIS A 40 13.93 9.23 -4.18
CA HIS A 40 13.86 10.64 -3.83
C HIS A 40 13.74 11.58 -5.04
N GLN A 41 13.52 11.04 -6.24
CA GLN A 41 12.91 11.81 -7.32
C GLN A 41 11.41 11.94 -7.04
N SER A 42 11.08 12.70 -5.99
CA SER A 42 9.72 13.12 -5.62
C SER A 42 9.11 14.11 -6.63
N ASN A 43 9.75 14.28 -7.79
CA ASN A 43 9.05 14.45 -9.04
C ASN A 43 9.25 13.15 -9.79
N PHE A 44 8.27 12.23 -9.70
CA PHE A 44 8.13 11.18 -10.70
C PHE A 44 8.22 11.90 -12.03
N ASN A 45 9.38 11.78 -12.69
CA ASN A 45 9.73 12.61 -13.83
C ASN A 45 8.50 12.56 -14.74
N ASP A 46 7.92 13.70 -15.08
CA ASP A 46 6.66 13.77 -15.83
C ASP A 46 6.73 12.87 -17.08
N LYS A 47 7.95 12.68 -17.59
CA LYS A 47 8.38 11.69 -18.59
C LYS A 47 8.04 10.23 -18.24
N PHE A 48 8.35 9.73 -17.04
CA PHE A 48 8.01 8.37 -16.61
C PHE A 48 6.50 8.16 -16.56
N ILE A 49 5.73 9.06 -15.91
CA ILE A 49 4.28 8.93 -15.82
C ILE A 49 3.66 8.94 -17.23
N ARG A 50 4.04 9.91 -18.08
CA ARG A 50 3.60 9.96 -19.48
C ARG A 50 4.02 8.73 -20.30
N SER A 51 5.16 8.10 -19.97
CA SER A 51 5.58 6.83 -20.58
C SER A 51 4.75 5.65 -20.07
N ALA A 52 4.41 5.65 -18.78
CA ALA A 52 3.66 4.61 -18.10
C ALA A 52 2.20 4.64 -18.55
N GLU A 53 1.56 5.82 -18.63
CA GLU A 53 0.23 6.00 -19.19
C GLU A 53 0.13 5.49 -20.63
N ARG A 54 1.18 5.66 -21.43
CA ARG A 54 1.23 5.08 -22.79
C ARG A 54 1.36 3.57 -22.77
N ARG A 55 2.27 3.02 -21.96
CA ARG A 55 2.54 1.57 -21.89
C ARG A 55 1.40 0.79 -21.24
N TYR A 56 0.76 1.40 -20.25
CA TYR A 56 -0.28 0.80 -19.41
C TYR A 56 -1.65 1.41 -19.68
N ARG A 57 -1.87 1.96 -20.88
CA ARG A 57 -3.13 2.63 -21.25
C ARG A 57 -4.35 1.78 -20.93
N ASN A 58 -4.29 0.47 -21.19
CA ASN A 58 -5.38 -0.47 -20.91
C ASN A 58 -5.65 -0.65 -19.40
N LEU A 59 -4.64 -0.41 -18.55
CA LEU A 59 -4.80 -0.45 -17.09
C LEU A 59 -5.34 0.89 -16.57
N THR A 60 -4.91 2.01 -17.16
CA THR A 60 -5.31 3.36 -16.77
C THR A 60 -6.62 3.84 -17.41
N ASP A 61 -7.12 3.14 -18.44
CA ASP A 61 -8.34 3.49 -19.15
C ASP A 61 -9.55 3.44 -18.19
N PRO A 62 -10.24 4.57 -17.95
CA PRO A 62 -11.41 4.63 -17.08
C PRO A 62 -12.59 3.76 -17.56
N SER A 63 -12.64 3.44 -18.86
CA SER A 63 -13.67 2.56 -19.41
C SER A 63 -13.51 1.10 -18.95
N THR A 64 -12.32 0.74 -18.46
CA THR A 64 -12.04 -0.60 -17.94
C THR A 64 -12.44 -0.70 -16.46
N ASN A 65 -13.35 -1.61 -16.12
CA ASN A 65 -13.72 -1.91 -14.72
C ASN A 65 -12.66 -2.77 -14.00
N MET A 66 -11.40 -2.69 -14.45
CA MET A 66 -10.30 -3.44 -13.88
C MET A 66 -9.98 -2.94 -12.47
N ARG A 67 -9.76 -3.89 -11.55
CA ARG A 67 -9.33 -3.65 -10.18
C ARG A 67 -8.10 -4.48 -9.90
N VAL A 68 -7.15 -3.92 -9.15
CA VAL A 68 -5.89 -4.58 -8.82
C VAL A 68 -5.87 -4.92 -7.33
N PHE A 69 -5.62 -6.18 -7.02
CA PHE A 69 -5.39 -6.65 -5.66
C PHE A 69 -3.92 -7.00 -5.49
N ILE A 70 -3.24 -6.33 -4.56
CA ILE A 70 -1.82 -6.54 -4.26
C ILE A 70 -1.74 -7.25 -2.92
N ALA A 71 -1.14 -8.43 -2.88
CA ALA A 71 -0.90 -9.17 -1.65
C ALA A 71 0.60 -9.32 -1.41
N VAL A 72 1.07 -8.88 -0.25
CA VAL A 72 2.48 -8.93 0.13
C VAL A 72 2.63 -9.60 1.49
N ASN A 73 3.59 -10.51 1.60
CA ASN A 73 4.02 -11.08 2.87
C ASN A 73 5.45 -10.62 3.18
N LEU A 74 5.67 -10.09 4.37
CA LEU A 74 6.89 -9.40 4.78
C LEU A 74 7.51 -10.10 5.99
N TYR A 75 8.84 -10.22 5.97
CA TYR A 75 9.66 -10.67 7.09
C TYR A 75 11.06 -10.09 6.93
N ASN A 76 11.54 -9.35 7.91
CA ASN A 76 12.84 -8.66 7.91
C ASN A 76 13.12 -7.92 6.59
N SER A 77 12.18 -7.05 6.20
CA SER A 77 12.12 -6.37 4.90
C SER A 77 12.39 -4.87 5.00
N GLU A 78 13.01 -4.38 6.08
CA GLU A 78 13.23 -2.94 6.31
C GLU A 78 14.01 -2.25 5.18
N LYS A 79 14.88 -2.99 4.49
CA LYS A 79 15.72 -2.45 3.41
C LYS A 79 14.93 -2.17 2.13
N ILE A 80 13.93 -2.98 1.82
CA ILE A 80 13.16 -2.90 0.56
C ILE A 80 11.81 -2.22 0.72
N LEU A 81 11.20 -2.34 1.91
CA LEU A 81 9.85 -1.85 2.18
C LEU A 81 9.69 -0.34 1.92
N PRO A 82 10.65 0.56 2.26
CA PRO A 82 10.52 1.98 1.96
C PRO A 82 10.32 2.28 0.46
N ASN A 83 11.15 1.66 -0.38
CA ASN A 83 11.09 1.82 -1.83
C ASN A 83 9.78 1.22 -2.38
N MET A 84 9.46 -0.01 -1.98
CA MET A 84 8.20 -0.67 -2.39
C MET A 84 6.98 0.16 -1.99
N ALA A 85 6.93 0.70 -0.78
CA ALA A 85 5.83 1.55 -0.31
C ALA A 85 5.68 2.81 -1.18
N ALA A 86 6.78 3.51 -1.48
CA ALA A 86 6.75 4.68 -2.36
C ALA A 86 6.22 4.33 -3.77
N GLN A 87 6.67 3.20 -4.34
CA GLN A 87 6.21 2.73 -5.65
C GLN A 87 4.72 2.33 -5.64
N LEU A 88 4.25 1.67 -4.58
CA LEU A 88 2.85 1.28 -4.42
C LEU A 88 1.92 2.51 -4.38
N LEU A 89 2.33 3.58 -3.70
CA LEU A 89 1.56 4.83 -3.68
C LEU A 89 1.46 5.45 -5.07
N SER A 90 2.58 5.50 -5.79
CA SER A 90 2.60 6.04 -7.16
C SER A 90 1.83 5.17 -8.14
N PHE A 91 1.88 3.85 -7.98
CA PHE A 91 1.09 2.92 -8.78
C PHE A 91 -0.41 3.07 -8.52
N ALA A 92 -0.82 3.19 -7.25
CA ALA A 92 -2.20 3.46 -6.89
C ALA A 92 -2.69 4.78 -7.48
N GLN A 93 -1.86 5.83 -7.44
CA GLN A 93 -2.17 7.12 -8.05
C GLN A 93 -2.34 7.02 -9.57
N LEU A 94 -1.47 6.26 -10.25
CA LEU A 94 -1.53 6.05 -11.71
C LEU A 94 -2.82 5.34 -12.13
N LEU A 95 -3.25 4.32 -11.40
CA LEU A 95 -4.47 3.57 -11.73
C LEU A 95 -5.76 4.22 -11.21
N GLY A 96 -5.65 5.06 -10.19
CA GLY A 96 -6.75 5.55 -9.37
C GLY A 96 -6.83 4.77 -8.06
N ASN A 97 -6.70 5.49 -6.93
CA ASN A 97 -6.56 4.90 -5.59
C ASN A 97 -7.68 3.90 -5.22
N HIS A 98 -8.91 4.15 -5.66
CA HIS A 98 -10.07 3.30 -5.40
C HIS A 98 -10.08 1.97 -6.18
N ARG A 99 -9.23 1.84 -7.22
CA ARG A 99 -9.11 0.63 -8.06
C ARG A 99 -8.04 -0.32 -7.55
N VAL A 100 -7.26 0.07 -6.54
CA VAL A 100 -6.18 -0.73 -5.97
C VAL A 100 -6.52 -1.09 -4.53
N PHE A 101 -6.47 -2.38 -4.21
CA PHE A 101 -6.53 -2.86 -2.83
C PHE A 101 -5.18 -3.45 -2.43
N ILE A 102 -4.63 -3.01 -1.30
CA ILE A 102 -3.33 -3.45 -0.79
C ILE A 102 -3.50 -4.29 0.47
N SER A 103 -3.13 -5.56 0.42
CA SER A 103 -3.07 -6.46 1.58
C SER A 103 -1.62 -6.76 1.93
N MET A 104 -1.20 -6.41 3.14
CA MET A 104 0.14 -6.73 3.65
C MET A 104 0.03 -7.54 4.94
N TYR A 105 0.81 -8.61 5.01
CA TYR A 105 1.00 -9.39 6.23
C TYR A 105 2.47 -9.33 6.62
N GLU A 106 2.73 -9.07 7.89
CA GLU A 106 4.06 -9.06 8.48
C GLU A 106 4.14 -10.23 9.48
N ASN A 107 5.18 -11.06 9.33
CA ASN A 107 5.32 -12.33 10.00
C ASN A 107 6.38 -12.31 11.13
N GLY A 108 6.29 -11.36 12.06
CA GLY A 108 7.13 -11.36 13.25
C GLY A 108 8.57 -10.89 13.04
N SER A 109 8.77 -9.86 12.21
CA SER A 109 10.08 -9.26 11.92
C SER A 109 10.73 -8.70 13.19
N GLY A 110 12.05 -8.84 13.26
CA GLY A 110 12.89 -8.29 14.33
C GLY A 110 13.54 -6.94 13.98
N ASP A 111 13.23 -6.40 12.80
CA ASP A 111 13.79 -5.18 12.23
C ASP A 111 12.73 -4.05 12.15
N LEU A 112 13.04 -2.94 11.47
CA LEU A 112 12.12 -1.79 11.35
C LEU A 112 10.89 -2.05 10.47
N THR A 113 10.71 -3.24 9.87
CA THR A 113 9.57 -3.55 8.98
C THR A 113 8.22 -3.21 9.63
N LYS A 114 8.05 -3.56 10.91
CA LYS A 114 6.81 -3.31 11.66
C LYS A 114 6.53 -1.83 11.82
N GLU A 115 7.57 -1.04 12.09
CA GLU A 115 7.45 0.41 12.27
C GLU A 115 7.08 1.08 10.96
N ILE A 116 7.77 0.71 9.86
CA ILE A 116 7.49 1.25 8.53
C ILE A 116 6.04 0.97 8.11
N LEU A 117 5.53 -0.24 8.38
CA LEU A 117 4.14 -0.59 8.09
C LEU A 117 3.12 0.20 8.92
N ARG A 118 3.45 0.55 10.17
CA ARG A 118 2.59 1.38 11.03
C ARG A 118 2.48 2.81 10.52
N GLU A 119 3.54 3.36 9.95
CA GLU A 119 3.51 4.69 9.31
C GLU A 119 2.92 4.67 7.90
N PHE A 120 2.99 3.52 7.22
CA PHE A 120 2.42 3.37 5.88
C PHE A 120 0.89 3.33 5.90
N SER A 121 0.27 2.69 6.89
CA SER A 121 -1.19 2.55 6.97
C SER A 121 -1.95 3.89 7.01
N PRO A 122 -1.60 4.87 7.87
CA PRO A 122 -2.25 6.19 7.88
C PRO A 122 -2.08 6.95 6.56
N THR A 123 -0.97 6.71 5.86
CA THR A 123 -0.72 7.32 4.55
C THR A 123 -1.70 6.79 3.49
N LEU A 124 -1.92 5.48 3.47
CA LEU A 124 -2.92 4.86 2.58
C LEU A 124 -4.34 5.34 2.91
N ASP A 125 -4.69 5.46 4.18
CA ASP A 125 -5.98 6.01 4.63
C ASP A 125 -6.18 7.44 4.11
N ALA A 126 -5.18 8.30 4.30
CA ALA A 126 -5.25 9.69 3.86
C ALA A 126 -5.37 9.82 2.33
N LEU A 127 -4.79 8.88 1.58
CA LEU A 127 -4.91 8.80 0.12
C LEU A 127 -6.19 8.10 -0.36
N ASN A 128 -7.05 7.61 0.53
CA ASN A 128 -8.21 6.79 0.18
C ASN A 128 -7.84 5.56 -0.67
N VAL A 129 -6.73 4.90 -0.34
CA VAL A 129 -6.34 3.62 -0.92
C VAL A 129 -6.87 2.50 -0.01
N PRO A 130 -7.85 1.69 -0.46
CA PRO A 130 -8.33 0.55 0.31
C PRO A 130 -7.19 -0.41 0.66
N HIS A 131 -7.06 -0.75 1.94
CA HIS A 131 -5.97 -1.61 2.36
C HIS A 131 -6.28 -2.43 3.62
N ARG A 132 -5.42 -3.41 3.86
CA ARG A 132 -5.36 -4.20 5.09
C ARG A 132 -3.90 -4.52 5.40
N ILE A 133 -3.38 -3.93 6.47
CA ILE A 133 -2.04 -4.23 6.97
C ILE A 133 -2.21 -4.99 8.29
N VAL A 134 -1.63 -6.19 8.36
CA VAL A 134 -1.60 -7.00 9.57
C VAL A 134 -0.16 -7.12 10.01
N VAL A 135 0.14 -6.57 11.19
CA VAL A 135 1.44 -6.71 11.84
C VAL A 135 1.31 -7.76 12.93
N ASP A 136 1.83 -8.96 12.70
CA ASP A 136 1.80 -10.02 13.69
C ASP A 136 2.95 -9.85 14.69
N GLY A 137 2.62 -9.97 15.98
CA GLY A 137 3.61 -10.01 17.06
C GLY A 137 4.30 -11.38 17.15
N ASN A 138 3.64 -12.43 16.66
CA ASN A 138 4.11 -13.81 16.82
C ASN A 138 4.77 -14.31 15.53
N PRO A 139 6.00 -14.84 15.60
CA PRO A 139 6.60 -15.51 14.46
C PRO A 139 5.81 -16.77 14.11
N ARG A 140 5.75 -17.09 12.81
CA ARG A 140 5.19 -18.34 12.30
C ARG A 140 5.70 -19.54 13.11
N PRO A 141 4.81 -20.43 13.58
CA PRO A 141 5.21 -21.68 14.24
C PRO A 141 6.10 -22.52 13.31
N SER A 142 7.21 -23.04 13.83
CA SER A 142 8.18 -23.85 13.06
C SER A 142 7.57 -25.12 12.45
N SER A 143 6.50 -25.64 13.05
CA SER A 143 5.80 -26.87 12.68
C SER A 143 4.90 -26.76 11.44
N PHE A 144 4.60 -25.56 10.95
CA PHE A 144 3.75 -25.40 9.76
C PHE A 144 4.59 -25.53 8.47
N HIS A 145 3.99 -25.96 7.35
CA HIS A 145 4.62 -25.83 6.05
C HIS A 145 4.45 -24.40 5.51
N ARG A 146 5.51 -23.77 4.97
CA ARG A 146 5.48 -22.35 4.56
C ARG A 146 4.38 -22.05 3.55
N ILE A 147 4.16 -22.94 2.59
CA ILE A 147 3.17 -22.76 1.51
C ILE A 147 1.74 -22.79 2.08
N GLU A 148 1.44 -23.74 2.96
CA GLU A 148 0.13 -23.88 3.59
C GLU A 148 -0.17 -22.71 4.53
N TYR A 149 0.82 -22.27 5.32
CA TYR A 149 0.68 -21.09 6.18
C TYR A 149 0.43 -19.81 5.37
N MET A 150 1.16 -19.60 4.27
CA MET A 150 0.97 -18.46 3.37
C MET A 150 -0.40 -18.50 2.70
N ALA A 151 -0.88 -19.69 2.29
CA ALA A 151 -2.20 -19.87 1.71
C ALA A 151 -3.31 -19.59 2.74
N GLN A 152 -3.15 -20.03 3.99
CA GLN A 152 -4.10 -19.76 5.07
C GLN A 152 -4.18 -18.27 5.42
N ILE A 153 -3.04 -17.57 5.53
CA ILE A 153 -3.02 -16.12 5.76
C ILE A 153 -3.74 -15.39 4.63
N ARG A 154 -3.40 -15.73 3.37
CA ARG A 154 -4.03 -15.15 2.18
C ARG A 154 -5.54 -15.35 2.20
N ASN A 155 -6.00 -16.58 2.46
CA ASN A 155 -7.42 -16.92 2.46
C ASN A 155 -8.17 -16.27 3.64
N LYS A 156 -7.54 -16.16 4.82
CA LYS A 156 -8.08 -15.45 5.99
C LYS A 156 -8.26 -13.95 5.73
N HIS A 157 -7.45 -13.36 4.87
CA HIS A 157 -7.62 -11.97 4.45
C HIS A 157 -8.69 -11.81 3.37
N TRP A 158 -8.76 -12.73 2.41
CA TRP A 158 -9.79 -12.73 1.37
C TRP A 158 -11.21 -12.89 1.93
N SER A 159 -11.44 -13.85 2.82
CA SER A 159 -12.79 -14.13 3.34
C SER A 159 -13.39 -13.00 4.19
N ARG A 160 -12.56 -12.09 4.70
CA ARG A 160 -12.99 -11.02 5.61
C ARG A 160 -13.34 -9.71 4.89
N SER A 161 -12.91 -9.54 3.63
CA SER A 161 -13.22 -8.36 2.82
C SER A 161 -14.57 -8.46 2.10
N THR A 162 -15.13 -9.66 1.98
CA THR A 162 -16.44 -9.91 1.35
C THR A 162 -17.62 -9.81 2.32
N SER A 163 -17.38 -9.93 3.62
CA SER A 163 -18.40 -9.94 4.68
C SER A 163 -18.90 -8.55 5.13
N SER A 164 -18.44 -7.43 4.53
CA SER A 164 -18.95 -6.08 4.82
C SER A 164 -19.93 -5.52 3.79
N ARG A 165 -20.39 -6.33 2.82
CA ARG A 165 -21.48 -5.98 1.91
C ARG A 165 -22.65 -6.94 2.10
N GLY A 166 -23.58 -6.58 2.97
CA GLY A 166 -24.86 -7.29 3.07
C GLY A 166 -25.59 -7.12 4.40
N SER A 167 -26.15 -5.94 4.66
CA SER A 167 -27.34 -5.80 5.51
C SER A 167 -28.10 -4.50 5.20
N THR A 168 -28.55 -4.35 3.96
CA THR A 168 -29.76 -3.55 3.68
C THR A 168 -30.92 -4.52 3.59
N THR A 169 -31.48 -4.89 4.74
CA THR A 169 -32.81 -5.48 4.78
C THR A 169 -33.81 -4.35 4.51
N GLY A 170 -34.42 -4.38 3.34
CA GLY A 170 -35.61 -3.61 3.06
C GLY A 170 -36.74 -4.07 3.99
N LEU A 171 -37.39 -3.11 4.62
CA LEU A 171 -38.70 -3.28 5.24
C LEU A 171 -39.71 -2.61 4.30
N CYS A 172 -40.30 -3.41 3.43
CA CYS A 172 -41.65 -3.18 2.95
C CYS A 172 -42.57 -3.97 3.85
N SER A 173 -43.37 -3.28 4.67
CA SER A 173 -44.73 -3.61 5.13
C SER A 173 -45.26 -2.38 5.85
#